data_AF-A0A8C9ZUJ5-F1
#
_entry.id   AF-A0A8C9ZUJ5-F1
#
_cell.length_a   1.000
_cell.length_b   1.000
_cell.length_c   1.000
_cell.angle_alpha   90.00
_cell.angle_beta   90.00
_cell.angle_gamma   90.00
#
_symmetry.space_group_name_H-M   'P 1'
#
loop_
_entity.id
_entity.type
_entity.pdbx_description
1 polymer ?
#
loop_
_entity_poly.entity_id
_entity_poly.type
_entity_poly.pdbx_seq_one_letter_code
_entity_poly.pdbx_strand_id
1 'polypeptide(L)'
;FCPHCKCENGTAYHHENIITTVKYGGGNIMIWACFAASGPGQLGIIEGKMNFQVYQTILQDNVRMSVRQLKLCRRWVMQQDNDPKHRSTSTTEWL
;
A
#
# COMPACT_ATOMS: atom_id res chain seq x y z
N PHE A 1 3.59 13.62 -23.10
CA PHE A 1 2.47 13.19 -23.96
C PHE A 1 1.84 11.94 -23.35
N CYS A 2 0.60 12.02 -22.87
CA CYS A 2 -0.18 10.82 -22.53
C CYS A 2 -0.85 10.33 -23.83
N PRO A 3 -0.48 9.18 -24.40
CA PRO A 3 -1.05 8.73 -25.67
C PRO A 3 -2.53 8.34 -25.59
N HIS A 4 -3.10 8.31 -24.37
CA HIS A 4 -4.48 7.87 -24.11
C HIS A 4 -5.45 9.03 -23.87
N CYS A 5 -4.95 10.26 -23.77
CA CYS A 5 -5.76 11.47 -23.59
C CYS A 5 -5.32 12.51 -24.60
N LYS A 6 -6.21 12.87 -25.54
CA LYS A 6 -6.01 14.04 -26.42
C LYS A 6 -6.65 15.25 -25.76
N CYS A 7 -5.83 16.27 -25.49
CA CYS A 7 -6.30 17.59 -25.04
C CYS A 7 -6.12 18.59 -26.18
N GLU A 8 -7.14 19.41 -26.43
CA GLU A 8 -6.98 20.66 -27.16
C GLU A 8 -6.50 21.75 -26.19
N ASN A 9 -5.64 22.65 -26.65
CA ASN A 9 -5.01 23.65 -25.78
C ASN A 9 -6.06 24.50 -25.04
N GLY A 10 -6.00 24.49 -23.71
CA GLY A 10 -6.83 25.34 -22.85
C GLY A 10 -8.18 24.77 -22.43
N THR A 11 -8.52 23.52 -22.79
CA THR A 11 -9.77 22.86 -22.37
C THR A 11 -9.51 21.73 -21.37
N ALA A 12 -10.51 21.47 -20.52
CA ALA A 12 -10.50 20.33 -19.61
C ALA A 12 -10.66 19.00 -20.38
N TYR A 13 -10.24 17.88 -19.79
CA TYR A 13 -10.31 16.57 -20.42
C TYR A 13 -11.75 16.21 -20.82
N HIS A 14 -11.96 15.94 -22.11
CA HIS A 14 -13.23 15.47 -22.65
C HIS A 14 -13.30 13.93 -22.59
N HIS A 15 -14.34 13.38 -21.96
CA HIS A 15 -14.50 11.93 -21.75
C HIS A 15 -14.60 11.13 -23.06
N GLU A 16 -15.09 11.75 -24.12
CA GLU A 16 -15.16 11.25 -25.49
C GLU A 16 -13.79 11.09 -26.18
N ASN A 17 -12.73 11.71 -25.63
CA ASN A 17 -11.36 11.64 -26.15
C ASN A 17 -10.44 10.69 -25.35
N ILE A 18 -11.01 9.87 -24.46
CA ILE A 18 -10.28 8.94 -23.61
C ILE A 18 -10.41 7.53 -24.16
N ILE A 19 -9.28 6.92 -24.53
CA ILE A 19 -9.23 5.47 -24.83
C ILE A 19 -9.36 4.73 -23.51
N THR A 20 -10.36 3.85 -23.39
CA THR A 20 -10.54 3.01 -22.21
C THR A 20 -9.35 2.07 -22.05
N THR A 21 -8.61 2.20 -20.94
CA THR A 21 -7.54 1.29 -20.56
C THR A 21 -7.71 0.86 -19.11
N VAL A 22 -7.29 -0.37 -18.79
CA VAL A 22 -7.30 -0.89 -17.43
C VAL A 22 -6.29 -0.14 -16.54
N LYS A 23 -5.19 0.34 -17.11
CA LYS A 23 -4.16 1.11 -16.40
C LYS A 23 -3.74 2.31 -17.23
N TYR A 24 -4.03 3.48 -16.70
CA TYR A 24 -3.54 4.73 -17.28
C TYR A 24 -2.07 4.94 -16.92
N GLY A 25 -1.34 5.65 -17.78
CA GLY A 25 -0.04 6.20 -17.43
C GLY A 25 -0.20 7.27 -16.33
N GLY A 26 0.91 7.67 -15.68
CA GLY A 26 0.89 8.61 -14.56
C GLY A 26 1.54 8.08 -13.28
N GLY A 27 1.93 6.80 -13.28
CA GLY A 27 2.60 6.16 -12.16
C GLY A 27 1.64 5.42 -11.23
N ASN A 28 2.19 4.86 -10.17
CA ASN A 28 1.43 4.25 -9.09
C ASN A 28 2.12 4.55 -7.75
N ILE A 29 1.33 4.51 -6.67
CA ILE A 29 1.84 4.54 -5.30
C ILE A 29 1.44 3.22 -4.63
N MET A 30 2.38 2.63 -3.89
CA MET A 30 2.12 1.46 -3.07
C MET A 30 2.11 1.88 -1.61
N ILE A 31 1.10 1.46 -0.86
CA ILE A 31 0.91 1.84 0.54
C ILE A 31 0.68 0.57 1.35
N TRP A 32 1.37 0.46 2.48
CA TRP A 32 1.04 -0.47 3.55
C TRP A 32 0.16 0.25 4.58
N ALA A 33 -0.87 -0.43 5.05
CA ALA A 33 -1.80 0.08 6.04
C ALA A 33 -2.22 -1.03 6.99
N CYS A 34 -2.57 -0.68 8.23
CA CYS A 34 -3.26 -1.57 9.14
C CYS A 34 -4.40 -0.83 9.84
N PHE A 35 -5.38 -1.58 10.35
CA PHE A 35 -6.52 -1.04 11.09
C PHE A 35 -7.05 -2.07 12.08
N ALA A 36 -7.86 -1.62 13.02
CA ALA A 36 -8.63 -2.44 13.95
C ALA A 36 -10.04 -1.86 14.14
N ALA A 37 -10.87 -2.50 14.96
CA ALA A 37 -12.19 -1.98 15.31
C ALA A 37 -12.13 -0.57 15.96
N SER A 38 -11.01 -0.22 16.60
CA SER A 38 -10.78 1.10 17.19
C SER A 38 -10.38 2.18 16.18
N GLY A 39 -10.09 1.83 14.93
CA GLY A 39 -9.78 2.78 13.86
C GLY A 39 -8.56 2.41 13.01
N PRO A 40 -8.08 3.34 12.18
CA PRO A 40 -6.89 3.16 11.35
C PRO A 40 -5.60 3.24 12.18
N GLY A 41 -4.64 2.38 11.85
CA GLY A 41 -3.27 2.45 12.35
C GLY A 41 -2.38 3.29 11.44
N GLN A 42 -1.08 3.00 11.46
CA GLN A 42 -0.08 3.69 10.64
C GLN A 42 -0.21 3.33 9.15
N LEU A 43 0.17 4.31 8.32
CA LEU A 43 0.30 4.18 6.87
C LEU A 43 1.78 4.32 6.51
N GLY A 44 2.30 3.36 5.76
CA GLY A 44 3.66 3.38 5.23
C GLY A 44 3.63 3.47 3.71
N ILE A 45 4.24 4.52 3.13
CA ILE A 45 4.45 4.60 1.68
C ILE A 45 5.60 3.67 1.31
N ILE A 46 5.38 2.84 0.30
CA ILE A 46 6.38 1.91 -0.21
C ILE A 46 6.92 2.45 -1.53
N GLU A 47 8.21 2.75 -1.53
CA GLU A 47 8.91 3.12 -2.75
C GLU A 47 9.32 1.88 -3.55
N GLY A 48 8.89 1.84 -4.81
CA GLY A 48 9.21 0.74 -5.72
C GLY A 48 8.49 -0.57 -5.38
N LYS A 49 9.15 -1.70 -5.66
CA LYS A 49 8.58 -3.03 -5.49
C LYS A 49 8.84 -3.55 -4.07
N MET A 50 7.77 -3.82 -3.32
CA MET A 50 7.88 -4.45 -2.00
C MET A 50 8.52 -5.84 -2.08
N ASN A 51 9.68 -6.00 -1.46
CA ASN A 51 10.32 -7.29 -1.19
C ASN A 51 10.21 -7.65 0.30
N PHE A 52 10.79 -8.78 0.71
CA PHE A 52 10.68 -9.24 2.09
C PHE A 52 11.42 -8.33 3.09
N GLN A 53 12.56 -7.75 2.71
CA GLN A 53 13.30 -6.82 3.60
C GLN A 53 12.51 -5.53 3.85
N VAL A 54 12.00 -4.93 2.78
CA VAL A 54 11.14 -3.73 2.87
C VAL A 54 9.91 -4.03 3.74
N TYR A 55 9.34 -5.22 3.57
CA TYR A 55 8.22 -5.65 4.38
C TYR A 55 8.58 -5.75 5.88
N GLN A 56 9.72 -6.35 6.23
CA GLN A 56 10.20 -6.42 7.62
C GLN A 56 10.42 -5.03 8.23
N THR A 57 11.01 -4.09 7.50
CA THR A 57 11.17 -2.69 7.94
C THR A 57 9.82 -2.05 8.24
N ILE A 58 8.84 -2.24 7.35
CA ILE A 58 7.48 -1.71 7.55
C ILE A 58 6.85 -2.31 8.81
N LEU A 59 6.98 -3.62 9.02
CA LEU A 59 6.47 -4.27 10.23
C LEU A 59 7.13 -3.70 11.49
N GLN A 60 8.46 -3.54 11.46
CA GLN A 60 9.23 -3.00 12.58
C GLN A 60 8.77 -1.61 12.98
N ASP A 61 8.62 -0.73 12.00
CA ASP A 61 8.37 0.69 12.21
C ASP A 61 6.90 0.97 12.52
N ASN A 62 5.99 0.24 11.87
CA ASN A 62 4.58 0.61 11.86
C ASN A 62 3.70 -0.25 12.79
N VAL A 63 3.97 -1.55 12.96
CA VAL A 63 3.06 -2.44 13.71
C VAL A 63 3.04 -2.09 15.19
N ARG A 64 4.22 -1.95 15.81
CA ARG A 64 4.32 -1.61 17.24
C ARG A 64 3.67 -0.27 17.56
N MET A 65 3.87 0.72 16.69
CA MET A 65 3.25 2.04 16.83
C MET A 65 1.73 1.96 16.68
N SER A 66 1.25 1.22 15.69
CA SER A 66 -0.18 1.03 15.44
C SER A 66 -0.90 0.34 16.59
N VAL A 67 -0.32 -0.75 17.13
CA VAL A 67 -0.87 -1.47 18.30
C VAL A 67 -1.05 -0.53 19.50
N ARG A 68 -0.05 0.34 19.75
CA ARG A 68 -0.10 1.34 20.84
C ARG A 68 -1.16 2.41 20.58
N GLN A 69 -1.20 2.98 19.38
CA GLN A 69 -2.16 4.02 19.00
C GLN A 69 -3.61 3.51 19.05
N LEU A 70 -3.82 2.29 18.57
CA LEU A 70 -5.12 1.61 18.55
C LEU A 70 -5.52 1.04 19.92
N LYS A 71 -4.64 1.16 20.93
CA LYS A 71 -4.84 0.68 22.31
C LYS A 71 -5.27 -0.79 22.36
N LEU A 72 -4.67 -1.63 21.51
CA LEU A 72 -5.04 -3.04 21.45
C LEU A 72 -4.59 -3.78 22.71
N CYS A 73 -5.40 -4.74 23.16
CA CYS A 73 -5.08 -5.57 24.32
C CYS A 73 -3.83 -6.44 24.09
N ARG A 74 -3.24 -6.98 25.18
CA ARG A 74 -2.02 -7.82 25.11
C ARG A 74 -2.11 -9.04 24.19
N ARG A 75 -3.32 -9.48 23.80
CA ARG A 75 -3.57 -10.63 22.91
C ARG A 75 -4.10 -10.18 21.55
N TRP A 76 -3.46 -9.20 20.93
CA TRP A 76 -3.76 -8.81 19.56
C TRP A 76 -3.17 -9.85 18.58
N VAL A 77 -3.80 -9.97 17.41
CA VAL A 77 -3.36 -10.86 16.33
C VAL A 77 -3.20 -10.01 15.07
N MET A 78 -2.08 -10.18 14.38
CA MET A 78 -1.89 -9.60 13.06
C MET A 78 -2.47 -10.54 12.00
N GLN A 79 -3.39 -10.02 11.18
CA GLN A 79 -3.82 -10.70 9.97
C GLN A 79 -3.11 -10.10 8.76
N GLN A 80 -2.56 -10.95 7.91
CA GLN A 80 -1.98 -10.61 6.61
C GLN A 80 -2.31 -11.72 5.60
N ASP A 81 -2.22 -11.42 4.30
CA ASP A 81 -2.44 -12.41 3.25
C ASP A 81 -1.26 -13.40 3.13
N ASN A 82 -1.45 -14.44 2.31
CA ASN A 82 -0.45 -15.49 2.10
C ASN A 82 0.56 -15.19 0.99
N ASP A 83 0.78 -13.91 0.66
CA ASP A 83 1.75 -13.55 -0.37
C ASP A 83 3.16 -14.09 -0.02
N PRO A 84 3.92 -14.66 -0.99
CA PRO A 84 5.22 -15.25 -0.73
C PRO A 84 6.20 -14.36 0.03
N LYS A 85 6.11 -13.03 -0.11
CA LYS A 85 6.97 -12.11 0.67
C LYS A 85 6.57 -12.00 2.13
N HIS A 86 5.29 -12.16 2.47
CA HIS A 86 4.79 -12.16 3.85
C HIS A 86 4.98 -13.51 4.55
N ARG A 87 5.05 -14.60 3.77
CA ARG A 87 5.33 -15.96 4.24
C ARG A 87 6.76 -16.44 3.99
N SER A 88 7.65 -15.52 3.61
CA SER A 88 9.06 -15.89 3.39
C SER A 88 9.65 -16.39 4.72
N THR A 89 10.56 -17.36 4.67
CA THR A 89 11.22 -17.90 5.87
C THR A 89 11.79 -16.78 6.73
N SER A 90 12.42 -15.79 6.10
CA SER A 90 12.97 -14.62 6.78
C SER A 90 11.90 -13.80 7.50
N THR A 91 10.75 -13.56 6.88
CA THR A 91 9.65 -12.82 7.52
C THR A 91 9.01 -13.62 8.64
N THR A 92 8.83 -14.93 8.48
CA THR A 92 8.27 -15.80 9.53
C THR A 92 9.19 -15.97 10.73
N GLU A 93 10.51 -15.95 10.54
CA GLU A 93 11.50 -15.95 11.64
C GLU A 93 11.56 -14.61 12.37
N TRP A 94 11.21 -13.52 11.70
CA TRP A 94 11.23 -12.17 12.27
C TRP A 94 10.01 -11.87 13.17
N LEU A 95 8.85 -12.46 12.85
CA LEU A 95 7.57 -12.27 13.55
C LEU A 95 7.51 -13.03 14.88
#